data_AF-A0A662PSC3-F1
#
_entry.id   AF-A0A662PSC3-F1
#
_cell.length_a   1.000
_cell.length_b   1.000
_cell.length_c   1.000
_cell.angle_alpha   90.00
_cell.angle_beta   90.00
_cell.angle_gamma   90.00
#
_symmetry.space_group_name_H-M   'P 1'
#
loop_
_entity.id
_entity.type
_entity.pdbx_description
1 polymer ?
#
loop_
_entity_poly.entity_id
_entity_poly.type
_entity_poly.pdbx_seq_one_letter_code
_entity_poly.pdbx_strand_id
1 'polypeptide(L)'
;MVSANIGSAGQVFAVLEGFRTDPRLRIHTFCHAVPDTWYMQGAILSAGITLDWLIEKLGLKNLLERMSLNPYDELVKEAGRVRRGAEGLIFLPYLLGERSPHMDPDARGAFIGLSLTHGRAHLVRAVMEGVAFALRDSLEVLRELGVAVSEITIRGGGGRIRLWRQIIADIFNCRVKTVAVEEAAFGAAILAGIGAKAYRGFEDAIKKTVRMGGACEPSPERGVYDELYEVYRSLYPALRNQLHSLASIQKRRG
;
A
#
# COMPACT_ATOMS: atom_id res chain seq x y z
N MET A 1 -6.99 -14.98 -6.32
CA MET A 1 -7.10 -13.53 -6.66
C MET A 1 -6.34 -12.73 -5.61
N VAL A 2 -5.59 -11.69 -6.00
CA VAL A 2 -4.85 -10.81 -5.08
C VAL A 2 -5.33 -9.36 -5.29
N SER A 3 -5.48 -8.62 -4.19
CA SER A 3 -5.85 -7.21 -4.25
C SER A 3 -5.08 -6.40 -3.20
N ALA A 4 -4.79 -5.16 -3.56
CA ALA A 4 -4.22 -4.17 -2.66
C ALA A 4 -5.19 -2.99 -2.48
N ASN A 5 -5.11 -2.33 -1.34
CA ASN A 5 -5.86 -1.12 -1.04
C ASN A 5 -4.92 -0.06 -0.43
N ILE A 6 -5.04 1.17 -0.90
CA ILE A 6 -4.36 2.34 -0.32
C ILE A 6 -5.43 3.36 0.05
N GLY A 7 -5.98 3.20 1.25
CA GLY A 7 -6.75 4.24 1.94
C GLY A 7 -5.84 4.97 2.94
N SER A 8 -6.40 5.47 4.04
CA SER A 8 -5.58 6.01 5.15
C SER A 8 -4.56 4.97 5.63
N ALA A 9 -5.02 3.72 5.79
CA ALA A 9 -4.21 2.52 5.99
C ALA A 9 -4.06 1.73 4.68
N GLY A 10 -3.10 0.80 4.65
CA GLY A 10 -2.80 -0.01 3.47
C GLY A 10 -3.05 -1.49 3.73
N GLN A 11 -3.46 -2.23 2.69
CA GLN A 11 -3.75 -3.66 2.81
C GLN A 11 -3.32 -4.40 1.54
N VAL A 12 -2.82 -5.62 1.68
CA VAL A 12 -2.69 -6.60 0.61
C VAL A 12 -3.38 -7.87 1.08
N PHE A 13 -4.30 -8.38 0.27
CA PHE A 13 -4.97 -9.64 0.58
C PHE A 13 -5.05 -10.56 -0.62
N ALA A 14 -5.05 -11.86 -0.37
CA ALA A 14 -5.22 -12.90 -1.36
C ALA A 14 -6.29 -13.90 -0.91
N VAL A 15 -7.18 -14.24 -1.84
CA VAL A 15 -8.17 -15.31 -1.65
C VAL A 15 -7.47 -16.66 -1.71
N LEU A 16 -7.82 -17.56 -0.80
CA LEU A 16 -7.25 -18.88 -0.64
C LEU A 16 -8.29 -19.97 -0.89
N GLU A 17 -7.80 -21.09 -1.42
CA GLU A 17 -8.50 -22.37 -1.39
C GLU A 17 -8.19 -23.06 -0.06
N GLY A 18 -9.18 -23.07 0.84
CA GLY A 18 -9.06 -23.64 2.18
C GLY A 18 -8.41 -22.72 3.22
N PHE A 19 -8.57 -23.10 4.48
CA PHE A 19 -7.98 -22.41 5.62
C PHE A 19 -6.47 -22.67 5.69
N ARG A 20 -5.68 -21.59 5.78
CA ARG A 20 -4.22 -21.62 5.98
C ARG A 20 -3.82 -20.45 6.86
N THR A 21 -2.72 -20.56 7.59
CA THR A 21 -2.17 -19.48 8.43
C THR A 21 -0.69 -19.31 8.16
N ASP A 22 -0.17 -18.09 8.28
CA ASP A 22 1.28 -17.85 8.33
C ASP A 22 1.84 -18.39 9.67
N PRO A 23 2.74 -19.38 9.67
CA PRO A 23 3.32 -19.92 10.92
C PRO A 23 4.06 -18.87 11.75
N ARG A 24 4.51 -17.78 11.10
CA ARG A 24 5.21 -16.66 11.75
C ARG A 24 4.29 -15.53 12.20
N LEU A 25 2.97 -15.67 12.00
CA LEU A 25 1.94 -14.71 12.43
C LEU A 25 2.15 -13.27 11.89
N ARG A 26 2.77 -13.11 10.71
CA ARG A 26 3.04 -11.80 10.10
C ARG A 26 1.80 -11.22 9.40
N ILE A 27 0.89 -12.07 8.96
CA ILE A 27 -0.37 -11.71 8.29
C ILE A 27 -1.54 -12.53 8.85
N HIS A 28 -2.76 -12.05 8.65
CA HIS A 28 -3.97 -12.62 9.24
C HIS A 28 -4.77 -13.46 8.25
N THR A 29 -5.55 -14.41 8.74
CA THR A 29 -6.47 -15.24 7.95
C THR A 29 -7.90 -14.98 8.40
N PHE A 30 -8.80 -14.81 7.44
CA PHE A 30 -10.21 -14.49 7.67
C PHE A 30 -11.12 -15.37 6.81
N CYS A 31 -12.38 -15.53 7.25
CA CYS A 31 -13.43 -16.13 6.44
C CYS A 31 -13.83 -15.17 5.31
N HIS A 32 -14.03 -15.70 4.11
CA HIS A 32 -14.54 -14.95 2.98
C HIS A 32 -16.08 -14.95 2.97
N ALA A 33 -16.70 -13.99 2.27
CA ALA A 33 -18.16 -13.93 2.11
C ALA A 33 -18.72 -15.00 1.15
N VAL A 34 -17.84 -15.61 0.34
CA VAL A 34 -18.17 -16.78 -0.48
C VAL A 34 -18.04 -18.00 0.42
N PRO A 35 -19.03 -18.93 0.42
CA PRO A 35 -18.96 -20.15 1.20
C PRO A 35 -17.66 -20.93 0.96
N ASP A 36 -17.17 -21.62 2.00
CA ASP A 36 -15.99 -22.48 1.95
C ASP A 36 -14.73 -21.82 1.37
N THR A 37 -14.62 -20.50 1.57
CA THR A 37 -13.52 -19.68 1.05
C THR A 37 -12.90 -18.86 2.18
N TRP A 38 -11.58 -18.67 2.13
CA TRP A 38 -10.83 -17.87 3.08
C TRP A 38 -9.99 -16.82 2.34
N TYR A 39 -9.49 -15.85 3.07
CA TYR A 39 -8.47 -14.94 2.55
C TYR A 39 -7.42 -14.63 3.59
N MET A 40 -6.18 -14.43 3.14
CA MET A 40 -5.09 -13.92 3.95
C MET A 40 -4.86 -12.45 3.67
N GLN A 41 -4.53 -11.68 4.70
CA GLN A 41 -4.36 -10.24 4.62
C GLN A 41 -3.19 -9.75 5.47
N GLY A 42 -2.25 -9.06 4.82
CA GLY A 42 -1.34 -8.15 5.49
C GLY A 42 -1.92 -6.74 5.52
N ALA A 43 -1.69 -6.03 6.62
CA ALA A 43 -2.20 -4.68 6.79
C ALA A 43 -1.12 -3.78 7.38
N ILE A 44 -0.92 -2.61 6.76
CA ILE A 44 -0.06 -1.55 7.28
C ILE A 44 -0.92 -0.44 7.87
N LEU A 45 -0.46 0.20 8.94
CA LEU A 45 -1.26 1.20 9.68
C LEU A 45 -1.31 2.56 8.99
N SER A 46 -0.20 2.98 8.37
CA SER A 46 -0.06 4.30 7.77
C SER A 46 0.37 4.19 6.30
N ALA A 47 -0.60 4.37 5.40
CA ALA A 47 -0.39 4.35 3.95
C ALA A 47 -0.70 5.73 3.34
N GLY A 48 -1.94 5.95 2.87
CA GLY A 48 -2.35 7.24 2.31
C GLY A 48 -2.24 8.39 3.31
N ILE A 49 -2.52 8.13 4.60
CA ILE A 49 -2.39 9.15 5.66
C ILE A 49 -0.95 9.67 5.79
N THR A 50 0.04 8.89 5.36
CA THR A 50 1.45 9.33 5.39
C THR A 50 1.74 10.37 4.32
N LEU A 51 1.08 10.26 3.15
CA LEU A 51 1.16 11.30 2.13
C LEU A 51 0.48 12.57 2.62
N ASP A 52 -0.73 12.45 3.19
CA ASP A 52 -1.49 13.57 3.76
C ASP A 52 -0.65 14.30 4.82
N TRP A 53 -0.04 13.54 5.74
CA TRP A 53 0.86 14.05 6.77
C TRP A 53 2.04 14.82 6.16
N LEU A 54 2.73 14.26 5.17
CA LEU A 54 3.89 14.93 4.58
C LEU A 54 3.47 16.23 3.89
N ILE A 55 2.38 16.21 3.11
CA ILE A 55 1.87 17.39 2.40
C ILE A 55 1.50 18.50 3.39
N GLU A 56 0.85 18.14 4.50
CA GLU A 56 0.58 19.08 5.58
C GLU A 56 1.86 19.67 6.16
N LYS A 57 2.88 18.84 6.46
CA LYS A 57 4.14 19.29 7.06
C LYS A 57 5.05 20.09 6.13
N LEU A 58 4.88 19.96 4.83
CA LEU A 58 5.54 20.85 3.86
C LEU A 58 4.97 22.28 3.92
N GLY A 59 3.79 22.50 4.52
CA GLY A 59 3.21 23.82 4.72
C GLY A 59 2.77 24.53 3.43
N LEU A 60 2.71 23.79 2.31
CA LEU A 60 2.40 24.34 0.99
C LEU A 60 0.90 24.37 0.68
N LYS A 61 0.09 23.74 1.53
CA LYS A 61 -1.36 23.61 1.32
C LYS A 61 -2.02 24.97 1.08
N ASN A 62 -1.86 25.91 2.02
CA ASN A 62 -2.46 27.24 1.92
C ASN A 62 -1.96 28.01 0.70
N LEU A 63 -0.68 27.87 0.32
CA LEU A 63 -0.11 28.56 -0.83
C LEU A 63 -0.73 28.05 -2.14
N LEU A 64 -0.76 26.73 -2.32
CA LEU A 64 -1.28 26.09 -3.53
C LEU A 64 -2.80 26.29 -3.64
N GLU A 65 -3.53 26.21 -2.54
CA GLU A 65 -4.97 26.48 -2.53
C GLU A 65 -5.29 27.93 -2.90
N ARG A 66 -4.48 28.92 -2.46
CA ARG A 66 -4.62 30.32 -2.90
C ARG A 66 -4.34 30.52 -4.38
N MET A 67 -3.62 29.60 -5.02
CA MET A 67 -3.39 29.55 -6.46
C MET A 67 -4.45 28.72 -7.20
N SER A 68 -5.51 28.27 -6.51
CA SER A 68 -6.54 27.36 -7.03
C SER A 68 -5.98 26.03 -7.54
N LEU A 69 -4.87 25.57 -6.95
CA LEU A 69 -4.23 24.30 -7.25
C LEU A 69 -4.51 23.29 -6.14
N ASN A 70 -4.72 22.03 -6.50
CA ASN A 70 -4.81 20.95 -5.54
C ASN A 70 -3.38 20.56 -5.07
N PRO A 71 -3.07 20.66 -3.76
CA PRO A 71 -1.74 20.33 -3.25
C PRO A 71 -1.29 18.90 -3.55
N TYR A 72 -2.23 17.93 -3.53
CA TYR A 72 -1.93 16.54 -3.82
C TYR A 72 -1.52 16.37 -5.28
N ASP A 73 -2.30 16.92 -6.21
CA ASP A 73 -2.04 16.75 -7.63
C ASP A 73 -0.71 17.36 -8.04
N GLU A 74 -0.39 18.56 -7.54
CA GLU A 74 0.88 19.22 -7.86
C GLU A 74 2.08 18.51 -7.26
N LEU A 75 2.02 18.10 -5.99
CA LEU A 75 3.15 17.41 -5.35
C LEU A 75 3.37 16.01 -5.90
N VAL A 76 2.30 15.29 -6.25
CA VAL A 76 2.39 13.99 -6.96
C VAL A 76 2.97 14.18 -8.36
N LYS A 77 2.59 15.24 -9.07
CA LYS A 77 3.14 15.57 -10.40
C LYS A 77 4.63 15.92 -10.32
N GLU A 78 5.07 16.65 -9.30
CA GLU A 78 6.49 16.88 -9.03
C GLU A 78 7.24 15.57 -8.74
N ALA A 79 6.70 14.71 -7.88
CA ALA A 79 7.26 13.39 -7.57
C ALA A 79 7.37 12.48 -8.81
N GLY A 80 6.49 12.65 -9.79
CA GLY A 80 6.53 11.95 -11.07
C GLY A 80 7.73 12.30 -11.95
N ARG A 81 8.39 13.44 -11.70
CA ARG A 81 9.63 13.84 -12.40
C ARG A 81 10.89 13.28 -11.75
N VAL A 82 10.79 12.81 -10.51
CA VAL A 82 11.89 12.16 -9.81
C VAL A 82 12.09 10.76 -10.41
N ARG A 83 13.35 10.35 -10.59
CA ARG A 83 13.67 8.99 -11.04
C ARG A 83 13.21 7.94 -10.03
N ARG A 84 13.02 6.71 -10.49
CA ARG A 84 12.68 5.56 -9.63
C ARG A 84 13.72 5.44 -8.51
N GLY A 85 13.24 5.18 -7.30
CA GLY A 85 14.09 5.02 -6.13
C GLY A 85 14.48 6.31 -5.43
N ALA A 86 13.84 7.44 -5.79
CA ALA A 86 14.01 8.75 -5.16
C ALA A 86 15.49 9.18 -4.95
N GLU A 87 16.38 8.78 -5.86
CA GLU A 87 17.83 9.03 -5.78
C GLU A 87 18.51 8.46 -4.53
N GLY A 88 18.00 7.33 -4.03
CA GLY A 88 18.54 6.60 -2.87
C GLY A 88 17.85 6.95 -1.54
N LEU A 89 16.85 7.85 -1.56
CA LEU A 89 16.08 8.18 -0.38
C LEU A 89 15.03 7.11 -0.08
N ILE A 90 15.13 6.50 1.10
CA ILE A 90 14.16 5.50 1.59
C ILE A 90 13.30 6.12 2.70
N PHE A 91 12.02 5.79 2.69
CA PHE A 91 11.09 6.15 3.75
C PHE A 91 10.49 4.89 4.40
N LEU A 92 10.59 4.79 5.72
CA LEU A 92 9.88 3.80 6.53
C LEU A 92 8.52 4.39 6.95
N PRO A 93 7.38 3.80 6.56
CA PRO A 93 6.07 4.43 6.73
C PRO A 93 5.39 4.17 8.07
N TYR A 94 6.13 3.89 9.14
CA TYR A 94 5.58 3.41 10.42
C TYR A 94 5.16 4.54 11.37
N LEU A 95 4.43 5.56 10.87
CA LEU A 95 4.06 6.75 11.65
C LEU A 95 3.13 6.46 12.83
N LEU A 96 2.35 5.37 12.74
CA LEU A 96 1.38 4.96 13.76
C LEU A 96 1.81 3.65 14.47
N GLY A 97 3.11 3.34 14.47
CA GLY A 97 3.58 1.97 14.67
C GLY A 97 3.33 1.12 13.42
N GLU A 98 3.48 -0.20 13.54
CA GLU A 98 3.18 -1.09 12.43
C GLU A 98 2.50 -2.40 12.86
N ARG A 99 1.64 -2.92 11.98
CA ARG A 99 1.09 -4.28 12.04
C ARG A 99 1.93 -5.20 11.18
N SER A 100 1.52 -5.52 9.96
CA SER A 100 2.25 -6.49 9.15
C SER A 100 3.54 -5.88 8.57
N PRO A 101 4.68 -6.63 8.55
CA PRO A 101 4.88 -7.96 9.15
C PRO A 101 5.42 -7.92 10.60
N HIS A 102 5.67 -6.73 11.16
CA HIS A 102 6.49 -6.55 12.37
C HIS A 102 5.76 -6.74 13.70
N MET A 103 4.44 -6.48 13.72
CA MET A 103 3.56 -6.44 14.89
C MET A 103 4.13 -5.57 16.02
N ASP A 104 4.50 -4.33 15.67
CA ASP A 104 5.29 -3.46 16.53
C ASP A 104 4.64 -2.07 16.69
N PRO A 105 3.94 -1.80 17.81
CA PRO A 105 3.35 -0.49 18.07
C PRO A 105 4.39 0.61 18.33
N ASP A 106 5.65 0.24 18.59
CA ASP A 106 6.74 1.17 18.89
C ASP A 106 7.64 1.44 17.68
N ALA A 107 7.31 0.88 16.51
CA ALA A 107 7.89 1.31 15.25
C ALA A 107 7.61 2.81 14.99
N ARG A 108 8.52 3.49 14.30
CA ARG A 108 8.39 4.91 13.95
C ARG A 108 8.82 5.15 12.51
N GLY A 109 8.22 6.16 11.89
CA GLY A 109 8.59 6.56 10.53
C GLY A 109 9.96 7.22 10.49
N ALA A 110 10.65 7.07 9.36
CA ALA A 110 12.00 7.60 9.17
C ALA A 110 12.29 7.87 7.69
N PHE A 111 13.02 8.96 7.41
CA PHE A 111 13.71 9.16 6.13
C PHE A 111 15.17 8.79 6.29
N ILE A 112 15.70 7.94 5.41
CA ILE A 112 17.07 7.43 5.43
C ILE A 112 17.72 7.72 4.07
N GLY A 113 18.94 8.26 4.08
CA GLY A 113 19.68 8.59 2.85
C GLY A 113 19.54 10.03 2.37
N LEU A 114 19.05 10.95 3.22
CA LEU A 114 18.97 12.37 2.87
C LEU A 114 20.35 12.96 2.52
N SER A 115 20.34 13.83 1.51
CA SER A 115 21.49 14.60 1.03
C SER A 115 20.98 15.94 0.46
N LEU A 116 21.89 16.88 0.17
CA LEU A 116 21.54 18.19 -0.37
C LEU A 116 20.88 18.15 -1.77
N THR A 117 20.92 17.02 -2.47
CA THR A 117 20.25 16.87 -3.77
C THR A 117 18.75 16.61 -3.63
N HIS A 118 18.30 16.20 -2.45
CA HIS A 118 16.91 15.83 -2.21
C HIS A 118 16.06 17.08 -1.90
N GLY A 119 14.99 17.25 -2.68
CA GLY A 119 13.96 18.26 -2.46
C GLY A 119 12.62 17.64 -2.07
N ARG A 120 11.58 18.48 -1.96
CA ARG A 120 10.22 18.04 -1.61
C ARG A 120 9.67 16.97 -2.55
N ALA A 121 10.00 17.04 -3.84
CA ALA A 121 9.58 16.06 -4.84
C ALA A 121 10.14 14.66 -4.50
N HIS A 122 11.40 14.60 -4.06
CA HIS A 122 12.04 13.36 -3.60
C HIS A 122 11.41 12.84 -2.32
N LEU A 123 11.11 13.72 -1.35
CA LEU A 123 10.41 13.32 -0.13
C LEU A 123 9.05 12.69 -0.43
N VAL A 124 8.26 13.33 -1.29
CA VAL A 124 6.97 12.80 -1.72
C VAL A 124 7.17 11.46 -2.42
N ARG A 125 8.09 11.38 -3.40
CA ARG A 125 8.39 10.14 -4.12
C ARG A 125 8.81 9.00 -3.18
N ALA A 126 9.69 9.27 -2.23
CA ALA A 126 10.16 8.30 -1.24
C ALA A 126 9.03 7.83 -0.32
N VAL A 127 8.09 8.71 0.07
CA VAL A 127 6.88 8.28 0.78
C VAL A 127 6.05 7.32 -0.08
N MET A 128 5.89 7.61 -1.38
CA MET A 128 5.14 6.72 -2.28
C MET A 128 5.76 5.33 -2.39
N GLU A 129 7.06 5.30 -2.58
CA GLU A 129 7.85 4.08 -2.71
C GLU A 129 7.92 3.33 -1.38
N GLY A 130 8.09 4.03 -0.25
CA GLY A 130 8.13 3.46 1.09
C GLY A 130 6.84 2.72 1.48
N VAL A 131 5.67 3.30 1.18
CA VAL A 131 4.38 2.63 1.36
C VAL A 131 4.27 1.41 0.45
N ALA A 132 4.73 1.51 -0.80
CA ALA A 132 4.72 0.39 -1.72
C ALA A 132 5.64 -0.75 -1.26
N PHE A 133 6.82 -0.45 -0.69
CA PHE A 133 7.69 -1.45 -0.08
C PHE A 133 7.05 -2.10 1.16
N ALA A 134 6.38 -1.33 2.02
CA ALA A 134 5.66 -1.87 3.17
C ALA A 134 4.52 -2.81 2.75
N LEU A 135 3.82 -2.49 1.66
CA LEU A 135 2.84 -3.41 1.07
C LEU A 135 3.50 -4.62 0.42
N ARG A 136 4.69 -4.46 -0.17
CA ARG A 136 5.48 -5.57 -0.73
C ARG A 136 5.89 -6.55 0.36
N ASP A 137 6.21 -6.12 1.57
CA ASP A 137 6.46 -7.05 2.70
C ASP A 137 5.28 -8.03 2.89
N SER A 138 4.05 -7.51 2.87
CA SER A 138 2.85 -8.36 2.96
C SER A 138 2.70 -9.28 1.74
N LEU A 139 3.07 -8.80 0.55
CA LEU A 139 3.05 -9.59 -0.67
C LEU A 139 4.07 -10.73 -0.67
N GLU A 140 5.29 -10.48 -0.18
CA GLU A 140 6.32 -11.52 -0.08
C GLU A 140 5.92 -12.60 0.92
N VAL A 141 5.26 -12.27 2.02
CA VAL A 141 4.68 -13.29 2.92
C VAL A 141 3.66 -14.17 2.17
N LEU A 142 2.81 -13.58 1.34
CA LEU A 142 1.86 -14.35 0.52
C LEU A 142 2.58 -15.26 -0.48
N ARG A 143 3.65 -14.77 -1.12
CA ARG A 143 4.49 -15.54 -2.05
C ARG A 143 5.19 -16.71 -1.36
N GLU A 144 5.76 -16.48 -0.18
CA GLU A 144 6.36 -17.53 0.66
C GLU A 144 5.36 -18.64 1.01
N LEU A 145 4.08 -18.29 1.14
CA LEU A 145 2.99 -19.25 1.41
C LEU A 145 2.42 -19.90 0.14
N GLY A 146 3.07 -19.70 -1.01
CA GLY A 146 2.74 -20.34 -2.28
C GLY A 146 1.66 -19.62 -3.10
N VAL A 147 1.30 -18.38 -2.75
CA VAL A 147 0.36 -17.60 -3.56
C VAL A 147 1.06 -17.05 -4.79
N ALA A 148 0.67 -17.50 -5.98
CA ALA A 148 1.15 -16.95 -7.23
C ALA A 148 0.54 -15.55 -7.49
N VAL A 149 1.41 -14.57 -7.72
CA VAL A 149 1.01 -13.17 -7.97
C VAL A 149 1.55 -12.69 -9.31
N SER A 150 0.72 -12.72 -10.34
CA SER A 150 1.01 -12.13 -11.66
C SER A 150 0.22 -10.84 -11.94
N GLU A 151 -0.88 -10.65 -11.21
CA GLU A 151 -1.77 -9.49 -11.35
C GLU A 151 -2.46 -9.20 -10.01
N ILE A 152 -2.63 -7.91 -9.70
CA ILE A 152 -3.42 -7.44 -8.57
C ILE A 152 -4.49 -6.45 -9.00
N THR A 153 -5.57 -6.37 -8.21
CA THR A 153 -6.52 -5.26 -8.28
C THR A 153 -6.22 -4.25 -7.17
N ILE A 154 -5.96 -2.99 -7.52
CA ILE A 154 -5.73 -1.90 -6.57
C ILE A 154 -6.99 -1.04 -6.39
N ARG A 155 -7.22 -0.61 -5.14
CA ARG A 155 -8.35 0.20 -4.69
C ARG A 155 -7.89 1.30 -3.72
N GLY A 156 -8.82 2.19 -3.37
CA GLY A 156 -8.64 3.28 -2.43
C GLY A 156 -8.11 4.56 -3.08
N GLY A 157 -8.05 5.64 -2.31
CA GLY A 157 -7.61 6.96 -2.78
C GLY A 157 -6.25 6.91 -3.49
N GLY A 158 -5.28 6.16 -2.95
CA GLY A 158 -3.98 5.96 -3.59
C GLY A 158 -4.05 5.15 -4.89
N GLY A 159 -5.02 4.23 -5.02
CA GLY A 159 -5.29 3.48 -6.24
C GLY A 159 -5.80 4.36 -7.39
N ARG A 160 -6.39 5.53 -7.11
CA ARG A 160 -6.80 6.48 -8.15
C ARG A 160 -5.60 7.21 -8.78
N ILE A 161 -4.52 7.37 -8.02
CA ILE A 161 -3.31 8.08 -8.43
C ILE A 161 -2.49 7.21 -9.39
N ARG A 162 -2.42 7.59 -10.68
CA ARG A 162 -1.72 6.80 -11.71
C ARG A 162 -0.24 6.57 -11.39
N LEU A 163 0.47 7.57 -10.87
CA LEU A 163 1.87 7.42 -10.48
C LEU A 163 2.05 6.34 -9.41
N TRP A 164 1.18 6.33 -8.39
CA TRP A 164 1.25 5.35 -7.31
C TRP A 164 0.95 3.94 -7.80
N ARG A 165 -0.01 3.79 -8.72
CA ARG A 165 -0.27 2.51 -9.39
C ARG A 165 0.95 2.01 -10.15
N GLN A 166 1.65 2.88 -10.87
CA GLN A 166 2.86 2.51 -11.58
C GLN A 166 3.99 2.10 -10.62
N ILE A 167 4.18 2.83 -9.52
CA ILE A 167 5.15 2.50 -8.46
C ILE A 167 4.84 1.10 -7.88
N ILE A 168 3.58 0.81 -7.57
CA ILE A 168 3.17 -0.51 -7.09
C ILE A 168 3.42 -1.58 -8.15
N ALA A 169 3.09 -1.34 -9.42
CA ALA A 169 3.33 -2.31 -10.50
C ALA A 169 4.82 -2.64 -10.64
N ASP A 170 5.66 -1.61 -10.57
CA ASP A 170 7.12 -1.73 -10.67
C ASP A 170 7.68 -2.47 -9.44
N ILE A 171 7.30 -2.08 -8.21
CA ILE A 171 7.81 -2.67 -6.96
C ILE A 171 7.29 -4.10 -6.75
N PHE A 172 6.02 -4.38 -7.07
CA PHE A 172 5.45 -5.72 -6.93
C PHE A 172 5.90 -6.64 -8.07
N ASN A 173 6.40 -6.08 -9.17
CA ASN A 173 6.68 -6.81 -10.40
C ASN A 173 5.46 -7.61 -10.88
N CYS A 174 4.31 -6.94 -10.98
CA CYS A 174 3.07 -7.55 -11.45
C CYS A 174 2.14 -6.51 -12.07
N ARG A 175 1.19 -6.96 -12.88
CA ARG A 175 0.18 -6.09 -13.48
C ARG A 175 -0.76 -5.53 -12.41
N VAL A 176 -1.03 -4.23 -12.44
CA VAL A 176 -1.93 -3.57 -11.48
C VAL A 176 -3.15 -3.04 -12.20
N LYS A 177 -4.34 -3.55 -11.90
CA LYS A 177 -5.63 -3.10 -12.45
C LYS A 177 -6.44 -2.32 -11.44
N THR A 178 -7.28 -1.40 -11.90
CA THR A 178 -8.33 -0.78 -11.07
C THR A 178 -9.69 -1.41 -11.33
N VAL A 179 -10.67 -1.08 -10.49
CA VAL A 179 -12.09 -1.36 -10.70
C VAL A 179 -12.85 -0.03 -10.78
N ALA A 180 -13.98 -0.02 -11.49
CA ALA A 180 -14.79 1.18 -11.66
C ALA A 180 -15.51 1.59 -10.37
N VAL A 181 -15.91 0.62 -9.56
CA VAL A 181 -16.60 0.79 -8.27
C VAL A 181 -15.80 0.03 -7.23
N GLU A 182 -15.41 0.70 -6.14
CA GLU A 182 -14.46 0.17 -5.15
C GLU A 182 -15.01 0.13 -3.72
N GLU A 183 -16.23 0.63 -3.51
CA GLU A 183 -16.87 0.79 -2.22
C GLU A 183 -17.36 -0.55 -1.65
N ALA A 184 -17.15 -0.77 -0.35
CA ALA A 184 -17.63 -1.96 0.34
C ALA A 184 -19.16 -2.13 0.27
N ALA A 185 -19.90 -1.02 0.24
CA ALA A 185 -21.35 -1.00 0.08
C ALA A 185 -21.81 -1.68 -1.23
N PHE A 186 -21.02 -1.56 -2.31
CA PHE A 186 -21.31 -2.23 -3.57
C PHE A 186 -21.19 -3.76 -3.44
N GLY A 187 -20.17 -4.24 -2.73
CA GLY A 187 -20.03 -5.66 -2.41
C GLY A 187 -21.20 -6.19 -1.58
N ALA A 188 -21.64 -5.43 -0.57
CA ALA A 188 -22.82 -5.78 0.24
C ALA A 188 -24.10 -5.85 -0.61
N ALA A 189 -24.31 -4.91 -1.53
CA ALA A 189 -25.45 -4.92 -2.44
C ALA A 189 -25.43 -6.13 -3.39
N ILE A 190 -24.25 -6.52 -3.88
CA ILE A 190 -24.08 -7.74 -4.70
C ILE A 190 -24.49 -8.98 -3.87
N LEU A 191 -23.99 -9.12 -2.65
CA LEU A 191 -24.33 -10.23 -1.76
C LEU A 191 -25.83 -10.28 -1.44
N ALA A 192 -26.45 -9.12 -1.17
CA ALA A 192 -27.89 -9.03 -0.95
C ALA A 192 -28.68 -9.47 -2.19
N GLY A 193 -28.25 -9.06 -3.39
CA GLY A 193 -28.88 -9.49 -4.64
C GLY A 193 -28.74 -11.00 -4.89
N ILE A 194 -27.62 -11.62 -4.50
CA ILE A 194 -27.45 -13.08 -4.56
C ILE A 194 -28.44 -13.76 -3.60
N GLY A 195 -28.51 -13.29 -2.35
CA GLY A 195 -29.46 -13.82 -1.35
C GLY A 195 -30.93 -13.66 -1.77
N ALA A 196 -31.26 -12.55 -2.44
CA ALA A 196 -32.57 -12.27 -3.01
C ALA A 196 -32.85 -12.99 -4.33
N LYS A 197 -31.92 -13.84 -4.82
CA LYS A 197 -32.01 -14.56 -6.11
C LYS A 197 -32.16 -13.65 -7.33
N ALA A 198 -31.73 -12.39 -7.23
CA ALA A 198 -31.63 -11.48 -8.38
C ALA A 198 -30.50 -11.89 -9.35
N TYR A 199 -29.54 -12.67 -8.85
CA TYR A 199 -28.46 -13.27 -9.63
C TYR A 199 -28.50 -14.79 -9.51
N ARG A 200 -27.98 -15.49 -10.52
CA ARG A 200 -27.89 -16.97 -10.52
C ARG A 200 -26.81 -17.51 -9.56
N GLY A 201 -25.96 -16.63 -9.03
CA GLY A 201 -24.85 -16.97 -8.14
C GLY A 201 -23.77 -15.88 -8.18
N PHE A 202 -22.62 -16.15 -7.53
CA PHE A 202 -21.50 -15.20 -7.45
C PHE A 202 -20.94 -14.83 -8.82
N GLU A 203 -20.70 -15.81 -9.70
CA GLU A 203 -20.14 -15.56 -11.04
C GLU A 203 -21.06 -14.68 -11.91
N ASP A 204 -22.36 -14.96 -11.92
CA ASP A 204 -23.35 -14.18 -12.66
C ASP A 204 -23.43 -12.75 -12.14
N ALA A 205 -23.41 -12.57 -10.82
CA ALA A 205 -23.41 -11.26 -10.19
C ALA A 205 -22.17 -10.46 -10.58
N ILE A 206 -20.97 -11.05 -10.41
CA ILE A 206 -19.70 -10.40 -10.74
C ILE A 206 -19.66 -10.00 -12.22
N LYS A 207 -20.03 -10.90 -13.14
CA LYS A 207 -20.05 -10.62 -14.58
C LYS A 207 -20.97 -9.46 -14.93
N LYS A 208 -22.14 -9.37 -14.29
CA LYS A 208 -23.12 -8.32 -14.55
C LYS A 208 -22.76 -6.98 -13.94
N THR A 209 -22.09 -6.95 -12.79
CA THR A 209 -21.93 -5.71 -12.00
C THR A 209 -20.50 -5.18 -11.96
N VAL A 210 -19.48 -6.04 -11.93
CA VAL A 210 -18.08 -5.61 -11.78
C VAL A 210 -17.53 -5.16 -13.13
N ARG A 211 -16.88 -4.00 -13.15
CA ARG A 211 -16.21 -3.46 -14.32
C ARG A 211 -14.77 -3.13 -13.96
N MET A 212 -13.84 -3.68 -14.74
CA MET A 212 -12.42 -3.38 -14.61
C MET A 212 -12.13 -2.00 -15.20
N GLY A 213 -11.22 -1.27 -14.57
CA GLY A 213 -10.73 0.01 -15.04
C GLY A 213 -9.39 -0.10 -15.76
N GLY A 214 -8.58 0.95 -15.65
CA GLY A 214 -7.25 1.01 -16.27
C GLY A 214 -6.24 0.07 -15.63
N ALA A 215 -5.15 -0.20 -16.34
CA ALA A 215 -4.05 -1.04 -15.87
C ALA A 215 -2.70 -0.31 -15.96
N CYS A 216 -1.77 -0.71 -15.10
CA CYS A 216 -0.35 -0.38 -15.17
C CYS A 216 0.45 -1.70 -15.27
N GLU A 217 1.34 -1.78 -16.25
CA GLU A 217 2.27 -2.90 -16.41
C GLU A 217 3.58 -2.58 -15.70
N PRO A 218 4.29 -3.59 -15.15
CA PRO A 218 5.62 -3.39 -14.59
C PRO A 218 6.58 -2.85 -15.66
N SER A 219 7.31 -1.79 -15.31
CA SER A 219 8.31 -1.19 -16.19
C SER A 219 9.53 -2.09 -16.39
N PRO A 220 10.19 -2.04 -17.57
CA PRO A 220 11.49 -2.69 -17.76
C PRO A 220 12.59 -2.11 -16.85
N GLU A 221 12.48 -0.83 -16.45
CA GLU A 221 13.46 -0.13 -15.61
C GLU A 221 13.26 -0.37 -14.11
N ARG A 222 12.39 -1.30 -13.71
CA ARG A 222 12.07 -1.53 -12.29
C ARG A 222 13.20 -2.12 -11.45
N GLY A 223 14.28 -2.63 -12.08
CA GLY A 223 15.32 -3.40 -11.40
C GLY A 223 15.91 -2.72 -10.17
N VAL A 224 16.01 -1.38 -10.19
CA VAL A 224 16.44 -0.57 -9.04
C VAL A 224 15.58 -0.80 -7.79
N TYR A 225 14.30 -1.12 -7.93
CA TYR A 225 13.42 -1.36 -6.79
C TYR A 225 13.70 -2.67 -6.07
N ASP A 226 14.24 -3.69 -6.74
CA ASP A 226 14.62 -4.93 -6.07
C ASP A 226 15.86 -4.71 -5.19
N GLU A 227 16.85 -3.96 -5.69
CA GLU A 227 18.03 -3.55 -4.91
C GLU A 227 17.63 -2.69 -3.70
N LEU A 228 16.76 -1.69 -3.92
CA LEU A 228 16.27 -0.83 -2.85
C LEU A 228 15.38 -1.57 -1.85
N TYR A 229 14.64 -2.58 -2.29
CA TYR A 229 13.81 -3.38 -1.39
C TYR A 229 14.66 -4.19 -0.42
N GLU A 230 15.79 -4.75 -0.87
CA GLU A 230 16.74 -5.42 0.04
C GLU A 230 17.29 -4.46 1.09
N VAL A 231 17.66 -3.24 0.69
CA VAL A 231 18.05 -2.19 1.64
C VAL A 231 16.90 -1.88 2.59
N TYR A 232 15.69 -1.61 2.07
CA TYR A 232 14.49 -1.31 2.86
C TYR A 232 14.23 -2.37 3.95
N ARG A 233 14.25 -3.66 3.60
CA ARG A 233 14.01 -4.76 4.56
C ARG A 233 15.06 -4.81 5.66
N SER A 234 16.30 -4.42 5.36
CA SER A 234 17.40 -4.41 6.34
C SER A 234 17.29 -3.27 7.37
N LEU A 235 16.60 -2.17 7.03
CA LEU A 235 16.55 -0.96 7.85
C LEU A 235 15.76 -1.13 9.16
N TYR A 236 14.59 -1.77 9.12
CA TYR A 236 13.77 -1.91 10.33
C TYR A 236 14.50 -2.72 11.43
N PRO A 237 15.05 -3.92 11.16
CA PRO A 237 15.83 -4.65 12.16
C PRO A 237 17.03 -3.85 12.69
N ALA A 238 17.72 -3.11 11.82
CA ALA A 238 18.88 -2.30 12.20
C ALA A 238 18.53 -1.11 13.11
N LEU A 239 17.34 -0.51 12.92
CA LEU A 239 16.91 0.69 13.65
C LEU A 239 15.99 0.38 14.84
N ARG A 240 15.47 -0.84 14.96
CA ARG A 240 14.40 -1.22 15.89
C ARG A 240 14.64 -0.73 17.32
N ASN A 241 15.81 -0.99 17.88
CA ASN A 241 16.12 -0.63 19.28
C ASN A 241 16.11 0.90 19.49
N GLN A 242 16.59 1.66 18.52
CA GLN A 242 16.59 3.12 18.54
C GLN A 242 15.17 3.67 18.39
N LEU A 243 14.35 3.11 17.48
CA LEU A 243 12.95 3.50 17.33
C LEU A 243 12.16 3.25 18.63
N HIS A 244 12.37 2.11 19.28
CA HIS A 244 11.77 1.79 20.58
C HIS A 244 12.19 2.74 21.69
N SER A 245 13.48 3.11 21.70
CA SER A 245 14.00 4.10 22.65
C SER A 245 13.34 5.47 22.44
N LEU A 246 13.16 5.91 21.19
CA LEU A 246 12.46 7.14 20.85
C LEU A 246 10.98 7.09 21.26
N ALA A 247 10.29 5.97 20.99
CA ALA A 247 8.91 5.76 21.42
C ALA A 247 8.77 5.84 22.96
N SER A 248 9.70 5.24 23.70
CA SER A 248 9.74 5.31 25.17
C SER A 248 9.99 6.74 25.68
N ILE A 249 10.89 7.50 25.06
CA ILE A 249 11.12 8.92 25.41
C ILE A 249 9.84 9.75 25.17
N GLN A 250 9.15 9.52 24.06
CA GLN A 250 7.91 10.21 23.74
C GLN A 250 6.81 9.91 24.78
N LYS A 251 6.59 8.63 25.12
CA LYS A 251 5.58 8.20 26.10
C LYS A 251 5.83 8.75 27.51
N ARG A 252 7.09 8.94 27.91
CA ARG A 252 7.44 9.52 29.23
C ARG A 252 7.15 11.01 29.33
N ARG A 253 6.97 11.70 28.20
CA ARG A 253 6.76 13.16 28.14
C ARG A 253 5.30 13.55 27.84
N GLY A 254 4.46 12.60 27.44
CA GLY A 254 3.02 12.79 27.21
C GLY A 254 2.21 12.32 28.39
#